data_AF-A0A7K9UXC9-F1
#
_entry.id   AF-A0A7K9UXC9-F1
#
_cell.length_a   1.000
_cell.length_b   1.000
_cell.length_c   1.000
_cell.angle_alpha   90.00
_cell.angle_beta   90.00
_cell.angle_gamma   90.00
#
_symmetry.space_group_name_H-M   'P 1'
#
loop_
_entity.id
_entity.type
_entity.pdbx_description
1 polymer ?
#
loop_
_entity_poly.entity_id
_entity_poly.type
_entity_poly.pdbx_seq_one_letter_code
_entity_poly.pdbx_strand_id
1 'polypeptide(L)'
;ATRYRRFLKLCEEWPVEETKRQRDLGVFLRQRVAQAFREGENTQIADPETCDQMYESLVRIHTNYYKNKYPRLKDTSFTGVTVQDCKMILATDILKQMEDMKKGTWKKLRERFYAKKSEEDLK
;
A
#
# COMPACT_ATOMS: atom_id res chain seq x y z
N ALA A 1 1.55 23.15 -18.45
CA ALA A 1 2.65 22.79 -17.53
C ALA A 1 3.43 21.63 -18.12
N THR A 2 4.75 21.57 -17.95
CA THR A 2 5.59 20.43 -18.39
C THR A 2 5.21 19.15 -17.64
N ARG A 3 5.51 17.97 -18.19
CA ARG A 3 5.18 16.67 -17.54
C ARG A 3 5.76 16.59 -16.14
N TYR A 4 7.03 16.96 -15.97
CA TYR A 4 7.68 16.95 -14.66
C TYR A 4 6.94 17.84 -13.64
N ARG A 5 6.56 19.07 -14.01
CA ARG A 5 5.77 19.96 -13.13
C ARG A 5 4.41 19.37 -12.77
N ARG A 6 3.74 18.67 -13.69
CA ARG A 6 2.47 17.99 -13.41
C ARG A 6 2.66 16.91 -12.34
N PHE A 7 3.70 16.09 -12.45
CA PHE A 7 4.03 15.06 -11.46
C PHE A 7 4.45 15.65 -10.11
N LEU A 8 5.22 16.75 -10.09
CA LEU A 8 5.55 17.44 -8.84
C LEU A 8 4.30 17.93 -8.10
N LYS A 9 3.40 18.61 -8.82
CA LYS A 9 2.13 19.07 -8.25
C LYS A 9 1.29 17.91 -7.70
N LEU A 10 1.22 16.81 -8.44
CA LEU A 10 0.55 15.59 -7.96
C LEU A 10 1.20 15.05 -6.68
N CYS A 11 2.53 15.02 -6.59
CA CYS A 11 3.25 14.58 -5.40
C CYS A 11 3.06 15.48 -4.17
N GLU A 12 2.83 16.77 -4.38
CA GLU A 12 2.49 17.74 -3.33
C GLU A 12 1.08 17.48 -2.78
N GLU A 13 0.11 17.23 -3.67
CA GLU A 13 -1.28 16.98 -3.31
C GLU A 13 -1.49 15.57 -2.73
N TRP A 14 -0.64 14.60 -3.10
CA TRP A 14 -0.80 13.21 -2.67
C TRP A 14 -0.51 13.04 -1.16
N PRO A 15 -1.46 12.50 -0.37
CA PRO A 15 -1.28 12.36 1.08
C PRO A 15 -0.27 11.28 1.43
N VAL A 16 0.43 11.46 2.55
CA VAL A 16 1.32 10.44 3.13
C VAL A 16 0.62 9.81 4.33
N GLU A 17 0.49 8.49 4.34
CA GLU A 17 -0.04 7.73 5.47
C GLU A 17 1.09 7.21 6.36
N GLU A 18 1.32 7.88 7.49
CA GLU A 18 2.40 7.54 8.45
C GLU A 18 2.28 6.11 9.00
N THR A 19 1.05 5.60 9.15
CA THR A 19 0.79 4.25 9.65
C THR A 19 1.26 3.16 8.70
N LYS A 20 1.46 3.48 7.41
CA LYS A 20 1.94 2.56 6.36
C LYS A 20 3.44 2.74 6.10
N ARG A 21 4.24 2.83 7.17
CA ARG A 21 5.72 2.96 7.07
C ARG A 21 6.30 1.99 6.03
N GLN A 22 7.18 2.51 5.16
CA GLN A 22 7.83 1.83 4.03
C GLN A 22 6.91 1.33 2.89
N ARG A 23 5.59 1.32 3.09
CA ARG A 23 4.58 0.86 2.12
C ARG A 23 3.65 1.97 1.67
N ASP A 24 3.88 3.20 2.13
CA ASP A 24 3.08 4.36 1.77
C ASP A 24 3.26 4.69 0.29
N LEU A 25 2.13 4.82 -0.40
CA LEU A 25 2.12 5.06 -1.83
C LEU A 25 2.60 6.48 -2.17
N GLY A 26 2.32 7.48 -1.33
CA GLY A 26 2.78 8.85 -1.53
C GLY A 26 4.30 8.95 -1.52
N VAL A 27 4.94 8.32 -0.53
CA VAL A 27 6.41 8.19 -0.45
C VAL A 27 6.96 7.46 -1.67
N PHE A 28 6.37 6.33 -2.05
CA PHE A 28 6.79 5.57 -3.21
C PHE A 28 6.70 6.38 -4.51
N LEU A 29 5.60 7.10 -4.73
CA LEU A 29 5.42 7.94 -5.91
C LEU A 29 6.48 9.04 -5.99
N ARG A 30 6.79 9.73 -4.89
CA ARG A 30 7.85 10.75 -4.85
C ARG A 30 9.21 10.18 -5.24
N GLN A 31 9.56 9.00 -4.71
CA GLN A 31 10.80 8.31 -5.07
C GLN A 31 10.84 7.95 -6.55
N ARG A 32 9.73 7.42 -7.10
CA ARG A 32 9.63 7.06 -8.51
C ARG A 32 9.68 8.25 -9.45
N VAL A 33 9.05 9.38 -9.10
CA VAL A 33 9.13 10.62 -9.86
C VAL A 33 10.56 11.16 -9.87
N ALA A 34 11.24 11.19 -8.71
CA ALA A 34 12.64 11.60 -8.64
C ALA A 34 13.58 10.70 -9.48
N GLN A 35 13.30 9.39 -9.52
CA GLN A 35 14.06 8.45 -10.34
C GLN A 35 13.79 8.64 -11.84
N ALA A 36 12.52 8.75 -12.22
CA ALA A 36 12.09 8.83 -13.61
C ALA A 36 12.44 10.17 -14.26
N PHE A 37 12.42 11.26 -13.49
CA PHE A 37 12.77 12.62 -13.94
C PHE A 37 14.09 13.09 -13.32
N ARG A 38 15.12 12.26 -13.37
CA ARG A 38 16.43 12.55 -12.75
C ARG A 38 17.06 13.86 -13.24
N GLU A 39 16.79 14.24 -14.49
CA GLU A 39 17.25 15.49 -15.13
C GLU A 39 16.20 16.60 -15.07
N GLY A 40 15.15 16.42 -14.27
CA GLY A 40 14.02 17.34 -14.15
C GLY A 40 13.31 17.55 -15.48
N GLU A 41 13.16 18.81 -15.89
CA GLU A 41 12.48 19.19 -17.14
C GLU A 41 13.21 18.76 -18.41
N ASN A 42 14.52 18.52 -18.33
CA ASN A 42 15.33 18.11 -19.48
C ASN A 42 15.26 16.61 -19.76
N THR A 43 14.65 15.83 -18.85
CA THR A 43 14.56 14.38 -18.97
C THR A 43 13.86 13.99 -20.26
N GLN A 44 14.54 13.21 -21.09
CA GLN A 44 13.97 12.65 -22.31
C GLN A 44 13.08 11.44 -21.97
N ILE A 45 11.79 11.58 -22.28
CA ILE A 45 10.80 10.50 -22.06
C ILE A 45 10.70 9.66 -23.32
N ALA A 46 11.13 8.39 -23.22
CA ALA A 46 11.13 7.46 -24.35
C ALA A 46 9.72 7.20 -24.92
N ASP A 47 8.71 7.12 -24.04
CA ASP A 47 7.30 6.97 -24.42
C ASP A 47 6.45 8.04 -23.71
N PRO A 48 6.20 9.18 -24.38
CA PRO A 48 5.41 10.26 -23.83
C PRO A 48 3.94 9.89 -23.58
N GLU A 49 3.35 9.04 -24.42
CA GLU A 49 1.92 8.69 -24.32
C GLU A 49 1.67 7.81 -23.09
N THR A 50 2.51 6.80 -22.87
CA THR A 50 2.43 5.97 -21.66
C THR A 50 2.66 6.81 -20.40
N CYS A 51 3.60 7.76 -20.44
CA CYS A 51 3.83 8.68 -19.32
C CYS A 51 2.58 9.51 -18.98
N ASP A 52 1.90 10.04 -20.00
CA ASP A 52 0.67 10.80 -19.84
C ASP A 52 -0.47 9.91 -19.32
N GLN A 53 -0.62 8.69 -19.84
CA GLN A 53 -1.62 7.74 -19.35
C GLN A 53 -1.41 7.36 -17.87
N MET A 54 -0.15 7.17 -17.46
CA MET A 54 0.21 6.94 -16.06
C MET A 54 -0.21 8.13 -15.19
N TYR A 55 0.11 9.34 -15.62
CA TYR A 55 -0.28 10.56 -14.91
C TYR A 55 -1.79 10.65 -14.73
N GLU A 56 -2.56 10.50 -15.80
CA GLU A 56 -4.03 10.57 -15.75
C GLU A 56 -4.62 9.49 -14.83
N SER A 57 -4.02 8.29 -14.82
CA SER A 57 -4.44 7.21 -13.94
C SER A 57 -4.21 7.55 -12.46
N LEU A 58 -3.06 8.16 -12.13
CA LEU A 58 -2.78 8.61 -10.77
C LEU A 58 -3.72 9.76 -10.35
N VAL A 59 -3.99 10.72 -11.23
CA VAL A 59 -4.94 11.81 -10.96
C VAL A 59 -6.34 11.26 -10.65
N ARG A 60 -6.82 10.26 -11.40
CA ARG A 60 -8.13 9.62 -11.13
C ARG A 60 -8.18 8.98 -9.74
N ILE A 61 -7.08 8.38 -9.28
CA ILE A 61 -6.98 7.81 -7.93
C ILE A 61 -7.01 8.93 -6.88
N HIS A 62 -6.14 9.93 -7.02
CA HIS A 62 -6.01 11.04 -6.07
C HIS A 62 -7.33 11.82 -5.88
N THR A 63 -8.01 12.12 -6.99
CA THR A 63 -9.28 12.87 -6.99
C THR A 63 -10.49 12.03 -6.60
N ASN A 64 -10.29 10.74 -6.26
CA ASN A 64 -11.37 9.79 -6.00
C ASN A 64 -12.40 9.73 -7.15
N TYR A 65 -11.95 9.88 -8.40
CA TYR A 65 -12.81 10.04 -9.58
C TYR A 65 -13.91 8.97 -9.65
N TYR A 66 -13.56 7.69 -9.52
CA TYR A 66 -14.53 6.61 -9.62
C TYR A 66 -15.47 6.50 -8.42
N LYS A 67 -15.01 6.89 -7.23
CA LYS A 67 -15.89 6.98 -6.05
C LYS A 67 -16.97 8.04 -6.25
N ASN A 68 -16.59 9.17 -6.84
CA ASN A 68 -17.51 10.28 -7.09
C ASN A 68 -18.42 10.01 -8.30
N LYS A 69 -17.88 9.37 -9.34
CA LYS A 69 -18.62 9.00 -10.56
C LYS A 69 -19.68 7.93 -10.30
N TYR A 70 -19.42 7.02 -9.36
CA TYR A 70 -20.31 5.92 -9.03
C TYR A 70 -20.63 5.93 -7.53
N PRO A 71 -21.56 6.79 -7.08
CA PRO A 71 -21.97 6.85 -5.68
C PRO A 71 -22.48 5.50 -5.20
N ARG A 72 -22.08 5.11 -3.98
CA ARG A 72 -22.49 3.85 -3.37
C ARG A 72 -23.59 4.09 -2.33
N LEU A 73 -24.48 3.12 -2.19
CA LEU A 73 -25.49 3.09 -1.12
C LEU A 73 -24.88 2.81 0.27
N LYS A 74 -23.71 2.17 0.30
CA LYS A 74 -23.02 1.78 1.53
C LYS A 74 -21.56 2.24 1.50
N ASP A 75 -21.07 2.62 2.66
CA ASP A 75 -19.67 3.00 2.88
C ASP A 75 -18.76 1.81 3.24
N THR A 76 -19.30 0.60 3.23
CA THR A 76 -18.57 -0.64 3.45
C THR A 76 -18.07 -1.24 2.14
N SER A 77 -16.98 -1.99 2.21
CA SER A 77 -16.52 -2.83 1.12
C SER A 77 -17.42 -4.07 0.94
N PHE A 78 -17.09 -4.92 -0.04
CA PHE A 78 -17.76 -6.21 -0.25
C PHE A 78 -17.70 -7.13 0.97
N THR A 79 -16.62 -7.07 1.77
CA THR A 79 -16.48 -7.89 2.99
C THR A 79 -17.15 -7.26 4.21
N GLY A 80 -17.90 -6.15 4.02
CA GLY A 80 -18.59 -5.45 5.10
C GLY A 80 -17.70 -4.52 5.94
N VAL A 81 -16.40 -4.44 5.64
CA VAL A 81 -15.46 -3.58 6.38
C VAL A 81 -15.54 -2.13 5.92
N THR A 82 -15.38 -1.18 6.84
CA THR A 82 -15.33 0.24 6.51
C THR A 82 -13.93 0.66 6.03
N VAL A 83 -13.82 1.86 5.46
CA VAL A 83 -12.51 2.45 5.11
C VAL A 83 -11.61 2.58 6.35
N GLN A 84 -12.18 2.89 7.51
CA GLN A 84 -11.41 3.05 8.74
C GLN A 84 -10.87 1.69 9.23
N ASP A 85 -11.66 0.63 9.11
CA ASP A 85 -11.21 -0.74 9.40
C ASP A 85 -10.09 -1.16 8.46
N CYS A 86 -10.22 -0.88 7.15
CA CYS A 86 -9.15 -1.11 6.19
C CYS A 86 -7.86 -0.37 6.57
N LYS A 87 -7.95 0.90 6.97
CA LYS A 87 -6.78 1.68 7.41
C LYS A 87 -6.12 1.07 8.64
N MET A 88 -6.93 0.65 9.62
CA MET A 88 -6.45 -0.01 10.83
C MET A 88 -5.75 -1.33 10.50
N ILE A 89 -6.42 -2.23 9.77
CA ILE A 89 -5.86 -3.54 9.39
C ILE A 89 -4.55 -3.39 8.60
N LEU A 90 -4.45 -2.37 7.75
CA LEU A 90 -3.25 -2.12 6.92
C LEU A 90 -2.13 -1.38 7.65
N ALA A 91 -2.34 -0.89 8.88
CA ALA A 91 -1.31 -0.22 9.66
C ALA A 91 -0.15 -1.18 9.95
N THR A 92 1.08 -0.69 9.78
CA THR A 92 2.29 -1.52 9.93
C THR A 92 2.41 -2.13 11.33
N ASP A 93 2.01 -1.42 12.38
CA ASP A 93 2.03 -1.95 13.75
C ASP A 93 1.05 -3.12 13.93
N ILE A 94 -0.14 -3.03 13.36
CA ILE A 94 -1.17 -4.08 13.45
C ILE A 94 -0.75 -5.31 12.65
N LEU A 95 -0.20 -5.13 11.45
CA LEU A 95 0.34 -6.25 10.67
C LEU A 95 1.47 -6.97 11.40
N LYS A 96 2.37 -6.22 12.04
CA LYS A 96 3.46 -6.79 12.84
C LYS A 96 2.93 -7.58 14.05
N GLN A 97 1.95 -7.04 14.77
CA GLN A 97 1.29 -7.75 15.87
C GLN A 97 0.65 -9.06 15.39
N MET A 98 -0.06 -9.05 14.25
CA MET A 98 -0.65 -10.27 13.68
C MET A 98 0.42 -11.30 13.30
N GLU A 99 1.55 -10.85 12.75
CA GLU A 99 2.67 -11.74 12.40
C GLU A 99 3.30 -12.37 13.65
N ASP A 100 3.51 -11.60 14.72
CA ASP A 100 4.09 -12.07 15.97
C ASP A 100 3.13 -13.01 16.73
N MET A 101 1.82 -12.71 16.72
CA MET A 101 0.79 -13.63 17.23
C MET A 101 0.79 -14.96 16.46
N LYS A 102 0.89 -14.91 15.12
CA LYS A 102 1.04 -16.10 14.30
C LYS A 102 2.27 -16.88 14.77
N LYS A 103 3.46 -16.29 14.82
CA LYS A 103 4.67 -16.97 15.33
C LYS A 103 4.47 -17.62 16.70
N GLY A 104 3.78 -16.95 17.63
CA GLY A 104 3.43 -17.51 18.95
C GLY A 104 2.53 -18.76 18.88
N THR A 105 1.53 -18.76 18.00
CA THR A 105 0.67 -19.94 17.77
C THR A 105 1.44 -21.08 17.10
N TRP A 106 2.31 -20.80 16.13
CA TRP A 106 3.19 -21.81 15.51
C TRP A 106 4.18 -22.40 16.52
N LYS A 107 4.73 -21.59 17.42
CA LYS A 107 5.60 -22.06 18.50
C LYS A 107 4.87 -23.01 19.45
N LYS A 108 3.66 -22.64 19.89
CA LYS A 108 2.80 -23.52 20.74
C LYS A 108 2.43 -24.81 20.03
N LEU A 109 2.12 -24.75 18.73
CA LEU A 109 1.81 -25.92 17.93
C LEU A 109 3.02 -26.84 17.81
N ARG A 110 4.19 -26.27 17.52
CA ARG A 110 5.47 -26.98 17.48
C ARG A 110 5.75 -27.68 18.82
N GLU A 111 5.70 -26.95 19.93
CA GLU A 111 5.91 -27.51 21.27
C GLU A 111 4.98 -28.69 21.58
N ARG A 112 3.70 -28.61 21.20
CA ARG A 112 2.75 -29.74 21.33
C ARG A 112 3.14 -30.94 20.48
N PHE A 113 3.64 -30.75 19.26
CA PHE A 113 4.12 -31.85 18.42
C PHE A 113 5.41 -32.47 18.96
N TYR A 114 6.35 -31.69 19.50
CA TYR A 114 7.57 -32.23 20.10
C TYR A 114 7.29 -32.96 21.43
N ALA A 115 6.39 -32.44 22.28
CA ALA A 115 5.99 -33.09 23.52
C ALA A 115 5.31 -34.45 23.26
N LYS A 116 4.53 -34.55 22.18
CA LYS A 116 3.88 -35.80 21.77
C LYS A 116 4.88 -36.84 21.24
N LYS A 117 5.96 -36.40 20.58
CA LYS A 117 7.03 -37.30 20.11
C LYS A 117 7.83 -37.91 21.26
N SER A 118 8.10 -37.15 22.33
CA SER A 118 8.76 -37.69 23.52
C SER A 118 7.92 -38.68 24.32
N GLU A 119 6.58 -38.66 24.20
CA GLU A 119 5.71 -39.66 24.85
C GLU A 119 5.66 -40.99 24.08
N GLU A 120 5.87 -40.98 22.75
CA GLU A 120 5.89 -42.20 21.93
C GLU A 120 7.24 -42.92 21.98
N ASP A 121 8.36 -42.21 22.18
CA ASP A 121 9.71 -42.79 22.33
C ASP A 121 9.97 -43.40 23.74
N LEU A 122 9.03 -43.26 24.68
CA LEU A 122 9.11 -43.80 26.06
C LEU A 122 8.20 -45.03 26.29
N LYS A 123 7.62 -45.61 25.22
CA LYS A 123 6.76 -46.79 25.28
C LYS A 123 7.38 -48.02 24.64
#